data_AF-A0A9P5F316-F1
#
_entry.id   AF-A0A9P5F316-F1
#
_cell.length_a   1.000
_cell.length_b   1.000
_cell.length_c   1.000
_cell.angle_alpha   90.00
_cell.angle_beta   90.00
_cell.angle_gamma   90.00
#
_symmetry.space_group_name_H-M   'P 1'
#
loop_
_entity.id
_entity.type
_entity.pdbx_description
1 polymer ?
#
loop_
_entity_poly.entity_id
_entity_poly.type
_entity_poly.pdbx_seq_one_letter_code
_entity_poly.pdbx_strand_id
1 'polypeptide(L)'
;MVSILRRMLNVKDRKARRASSPATTSNICVSHTTLGSKSATETGPRTGPPRRAMSQPILMQANLTGNAKLEAVTSLMNKLGEDLKSVSLLPQQRDAALEELKIYGRDPRDAGPIFTSEGIEILTKHAFNSPSSSTSRAALRVLANAMLLNPQTRQMFVDLGYEDKACKKLKSDSFDDEFLASRVIFLTTYETNIDLLGLIQKHGLAETVVEQLGKHAKLLAKGQNKSPVDPMEDMALNEILRLLFNVSHFCSSEASAFTASIPHIITLLWKQDISPKKPLDPPFNSLVNALLNLKLEDEDIQSSIYPKNEPKKVSERLIELLDLSLKAYTDNELEQLTTPLVGVLRRVHDGAPDEAKKYIRTTLLPTEEDRKEVLGRGTSLTSRLLRNSTNPMTPQLRDAISHLLFDMSDKDASKFVENVGYGFASGFLFQNNIPIPANASEAFSSGDGQRHVNPITGQFIDKEKDVDVPEMTEEEKEREAERLFVLFERQVYSYMHTVHHTNAQQIEKNRHRGHSEPSGASGEIRAF
;
A
#
# COMPACT_ATOMS: atom_id res chain seq x y z
N MET A 1 7.31 -5.51 7.46
CA MET A 1 5.85 -5.49 7.65
C MET A 1 5.37 -4.36 8.58
N VAL A 2 5.95 -4.10 9.77
CA VAL A 2 5.61 -2.92 10.63
C VAL A 2 5.83 -1.55 9.93
N SER A 3 6.76 -1.50 8.96
CA SER A 3 7.08 -0.31 8.15
C SER A 3 5.96 0.11 7.18
N ILE A 4 5.20 -0.85 6.63
CA ILE A 4 4.15 -0.59 5.64
C ILE A 4 2.93 0.04 6.33
N LEU A 5 2.58 -0.44 7.53
CA LEU A 5 1.52 0.12 8.36
C LEU A 5 1.84 1.55 8.85
N ARG A 6 3.07 1.79 9.33
CA ARG A 6 3.50 3.16 9.72
C ARG A 6 3.50 4.15 8.56
N ARG A 7 3.73 3.69 7.33
CA ARG A 7 3.85 4.57 6.15
C ARG A 7 2.51 4.82 5.46
N MET A 8 1.60 3.85 5.41
CA MET A 8 0.24 4.06 4.89
C MET A 8 -0.58 5.04 5.75
N LEU A 9 -0.29 5.14 7.04
CA LEU A 9 -0.96 6.07 7.97
C LEU A 9 -0.40 7.50 7.90
N ASN A 10 0.87 7.67 7.51
CA ASN A 10 1.58 8.96 7.51
C ASN A 10 1.34 9.84 6.27
N VAL A 11 0.59 9.38 5.26
CA VAL A 11 0.35 10.17 4.02
C VAL A 11 -0.52 11.42 4.30
N LYS A 12 -1.34 11.41 5.37
CA LYS A 12 -2.13 12.58 5.78
C LYS A 12 -1.31 13.69 6.47
N ASP A 13 -0.19 13.36 7.14
CA ASP A 13 0.57 14.34 7.95
C ASP A 13 1.46 15.29 7.13
N ARG A 14 1.77 14.96 5.88
CA ARG A 14 2.57 15.85 5.01
C ARG A 14 1.77 17.03 4.45
N LYS A 15 0.44 16.94 4.37
CA LYS A 15 -0.40 18.03 3.86
C LYS A 15 -0.62 19.14 4.89
N ALA A 16 -0.59 18.83 6.19
CA ALA A 16 -0.73 19.81 7.27
C ALA A 16 0.54 20.66 7.50
N ARG A 17 1.74 20.12 7.23
CA ARG A 17 3.01 20.83 7.48
C ARG A 17 3.43 21.82 6.39
N ARG A 18 2.80 21.79 5.21
CA ARG A 18 3.11 22.75 4.12
C ARG A 18 2.38 24.09 4.25
N ALA A 19 1.47 24.25 5.21
CA ALA A 19 0.72 25.49 5.42
C ALA A 19 1.38 26.48 6.42
N SER A 20 2.56 26.17 6.96
CA SER A 20 3.22 27.02 7.94
C SER A 20 4.73 27.15 7.66
N SER A 21 5.11 28.13 6.86
CA SER A 21 6.45 28.74 6.90
C SER A 21 6.37 30.20 6.45
N PRO A 22 7.19 31.09 7.02
CA PRO A 22 6.88 32.50 7.16
C PRO A 22 7.31 33.33 5.94
N ALA A 23 6.52 34.35 5.62
CA ALA A 23 6.87 35.32 4.58
C ALA A 23 7.99 36.25 5.06
N THR A 24 9.03 36.34 4.22
CA THR A 24 10.21 37.20 4.35
C THR A 24 9.84 38.69 4.22
N THR A 25 10.48 39.49 5.05
CA THR A 25 10.47 40.96 5.08
C THR A 25 10.95 41.61 3.77
N SER A 26 10.23 42.64 3.32
CA SER A 26 10.79 43.74 2.54
C SER A 26 10.11 45.06 2.91
N ASN A 27 10.95 46.04 3.26
CA ASN A 27 10.64 47.42 3.63
C ASN A 27 9.77 48.16 2.60
N ILE A 28 8.90 49.08 3.07
CA ILE A 28 8.72 50.47 2.59
C ILE A 28 7.90 51.27 3.64
N CYS A 29 8.63 52.14 4.35
CA CYS A 29 8.43 53.57 4.60
C CYS A 29 7.06 54.20 5.04
N VAL A 30 7.22 55.18 5.95
CA VAL A 30 6.40 56.39 6.25
C VAL A 30 5.32 56.33 7.36
N SER A 31 5.80 56.45 8.60
CA SER A 31 5.60 57.54 9.59
C SER A 31 4.22 58.16 9.95
N HIS A 32 4.09 58.37 11.27
CA HIS A 32 3.26 59.33 12.05
C HIS A 32 1.73 59.10 12.03
N THR A 33 1.02 59.01 13.16
CA THR A 33 0.71 60.17 14.03
C THR A 33 0.03 59.71 15.34
N THR A 34 0.69 60.03 16.46
CA THR A 34 0.22 60.56 17.75
C THR A 34 -0.96 59.95 18.55
N LEU A 35 -0.62 59.59 19.79
CA LEU A 35 -1.46 59.44 20.98
C LEU A 35 -2.22 60.72 21.34
N GLY A 36 -3.40 60.57 21.96
CA GLY A 36 -4.11 61.67 22.64
C GLY A 36 -5.21 61.17 23.56
N SER A 37 -4.95 61.26 24.86
CA SER A 37 -5.73 60.82 26.01
C SER A 37 -6.84 61.80 26.43
N LYS A 38 -7.84 61.31 27.20
CA LYS A 38 -8.51 61.91 28.41
C LYS A 38 -9.84 61.19 28.71
N SER A 39 -9.97 60.51 29.86
CA SER A 39 -10.63 60.93 31.13
C SER A 39 -12.16 61.07 31.03
N ALA A 40 -13.06 60.68 31.94
CA ALA A 40 -13.05 60.11 33.30
C ALA A 40 -14.51 59.68 33.61
N THR A 41 -14.74 58.86 34.65
CA THR A 41 -15.70 59.07 35.77
C THR A 41 -16.20 57.76 36.40
N GLU A 42 -16.22 57.77 37.74
CA GLU A 42 -16.67 56.70 38.64
C GLU A 42 -18.20 56.59 38.74
N THR A 43 -18.72 55.41 39.12
CA THR A 43 -19.81 55.22 40.11
C THR A 43 -20.12 53.73 40.37
N GLY A 44 -19.93 53.31 41.64
CA GLY A 44 -20.78 52.43 42.47
C GLY A 44 -21.23 51.01 42.03
N PRO A 45 -21.27 50.02 42.95
CA PRO A 45 -21.55 48.60 42.63
C PRO A 45 -23.04 48.25 42.68
N ARG A 46 -23.50 47.38 41.77
CA ARG A 46 -24.80 46.69 41.88
C ARG A 46 -24.63 45.19 41.64
N THR A 47 -25.04 44.42 42.63
CA THR A 47 -25.16 42.96 42.63
C THR A 47 -26.36 42.50 41.78
N GLY A 48 -26.18 41.44 41.01
CA GLY A 48 -27.21 40.75 40.22
C GLY A 48 -26.96 39.23 40.18
N PRO A 49 -28.00 38.39 39.98
CA PRO A 49 -28.02 36.96 40.33
C PRO A 49 -27.26 36.07 39.32
N PRO A 50 -26.97 34.79 39.66
CA PRO A 50 -25.92 34.02 38.97
C PRO A 50 -26.32 33.64 37.54
N ARG A 51 -25.36 33.83 36.63
CA ARG A 51 -25.45 33.44 35.22
C ARG A 51 -25.59 31.92 35.08
N ARG A 52 -26.60 31.51 34.30
CA ARG A 52 -26.68 30.21 33.61
C ARG A 52 -25.30 29.82 33.06
N ALA A 53 -24.85 28.62 33.42
CA ALA A 53 -23.70 27.97 32.78
C ALA A 53 -24.05 27.73 31.29
N MET A 54 -23.64 28.66 30.44
CA MET A 54 -23.70 28.53 29.00
C MET A 54 -22.52 27.68 28.55
N SER A 55 -22.82 26.65 27.77
CA SER A 55 -21.88 25.76 27.10
C SER A 55 -20.76 26.56 26.45
N GLN A 56 -19.51 26.26 26.80
CA GLN A 56 -18.34 26.92 26.19
C GLN A 56 -18.22 26.54 24.71
N PRO A 57 -17.76 27.46 23.84
CA PRO A 57 -17.65 27.20 22.41
C PRO A 57 -16.57 26.15 22.10
N ILE A 58 -16.91 25.22 21.19
CA ILE A 58 -16.14 24.04 20.73
C ILE A 58 -14.68 24.36 20.34
N LEU A 59 -14.36 25.60 19.96
CA LEU A 59 -13.02 26.04 19.57
C LEU A 59 -12.03 26.16 20.74
N MET A 60 -12.47 26.36 21.98
CA MET A 60 -11.57 26.42 23.15
C MET A 60 -11.16 25.04 23.67
N GLN A 61 -11.96 24.00 23.39
CA GLN A 61 -11.73 22.65 23.92
C GLN A 61 -10.56 21.91 23.24
N ALA A 62 -10.22 22.23 21.99
CA ALA A 62 -9.18 21.52 21.23
C ALA A 62 -7.73 21.76 21.70
N ASN A 63 -7.51 22.65 22.67
CA ASN A 63 -6.18 23.09 23.11
C ASN A 63 -5.82 22.68 24.55
N LEU A 64 -6.64 21.88 25.24
CA LEU A 64 -6.26 21.39 26.57
C LEU A 64 -5.07 20.42 26.47
N THR A 65 -4.10 20.57 27.38
CA THR A 65 -2.91 19.72 27.48
C THR A 65 -2.59 19.40 28.94
N GLY A 66 -1.89 18.30 29.21
CA GLY A 66 -1.51 17.91 30.57
C GLY A 66 -2.72 17.49 31.40
N ASN A 67 -2.66 17.75 32.72
CA ASN A 67 -3.69 17.33 33.68
C ASN A 67 -5.09 17.80 33.32
N ALA A 68 -5.26 19.01 32.77
CA ALA A 68 -6.57 19.52 32.39
C ALA A 68 -7.23 18.68 31.28
N LYS A 69 -6.44 18.19 30.32
CA LYS A 69 -6.93 17.27 29.29
C LYS A 69 -7.29 15.92 29.89
N LEU A 70 -6.44 15.39 30.77
CA LEU A 70 -6.68 14.11 31.44
C LEU A 70 -7.96 14.14 32.27
N GLU A 71 -8.18 15.19 33.04
CA GLU A 71 -9.41 15.40 33.83
C GLU A 71 -10.64 15.51 32.94
N ALA A 72 -10.58 16.29 31.85
CA ALA A 72 -11.68 16.42 30.90
C ALA A 72 -12.04 15.09 30.25
N VAL A 73 -11.05 14.34 29.75
CA VAL A 73 -11.25 13.01 29.15
C VAL A 73 -11.82 12.03 30.17
N THR A 74 -11.30 12.02 31.40
CA THR A 74 -11.81 11.16 32.48
C THR A 74 -13.26 11.47 32.80
N SER A 75 -13.61 12.76 32.92
CA SER A 75 -14.98 13.20 33.18
C SER A 75 -15.94 12.78 32.06
N LEU A 76 -15.56 12.95 30.80
CA LEU A 76 -16.35 12.54 29.64
C LEU A 76 -16.56 11.02 29.58
N MET A 77 -15.51 10.23 29.84
CA MET A 77 -15.61 8.77 29.85
C MET A 77 -16.51 8.27 30.99
N ASN A 78 -16.37 8.83 32.20
CA ASN A 78 -17.24 8.50 33.33
C ASN A 78 -18.71 8.83 33.01
N LYS A 79 -18.97 10.00 32.44
CA LYS A 79 -20.30 10.44 32.04
C LYS A 79 -20.94 9.51 31.00
N LEU A 80 -20.18 9.07 30.00
CA LEU A 80 -20.64 8.10 29.01
C LEU A 80 -20.83 6.69 29.60
N GLY A 81 -20.01 6.30 30.58
CA GLY A 81 -20.13 5.04 31.30
C GLY A 81 -21.37 5.00 32.20
N GLU A 82 -21.68 6.10 32.89
CA GLU A 82 -22.90 6.24 33.69
C GLU A 82 -24.17 6.17 32.84
N ASP A 83 -24.16 6.80 31.67
CA ASP A 83 -25.28 6.77 30.72
C ASP A 83 -25.61 5.35 30.21
N LEU A 84 -24.62 4.45 30.16
CA LEU A 84 -24.85 3.03 29.84
C LEU A 84 -25.54 2.26 30.97
N LYS A 85 -25.38 2.69 32.23
CA LYS A 85 -25.98 2.05 33.41
C LYS A 85 -27.39 2.55 33.64
N SER A 86 -27.56 3.88 33.60
CA SER A 86 -28.83 4.56 33.73
C SER A 86 -28.89 5.61 32.64
N VAL A 87 -29.76 5.40 31.64
CA VAL A 87 -29.99 6.31 30.51
C VAL A 87 -30.17 7.74 31.04
N SER A 88 -29.10 8.54 30.99
CA SER A 88 -29.00 9.84 31.68
C SER A 88 -28.77 10.99 30.71
N LEU A 89 -28.34 10.69 29.50
CA LEU A 89 -28.05 11.66 28.46
C LEU A 89 -29.07 11.60 27.33
N LEU A 90 -29.41 12.79 26.81
CA LEU A 90 -30.12 12.89 25.54
C LEU A 90 -29.18 12.54 24.37
N PRO A 91 -29.69 12.06 23.22
CA PRO A 91 -28.85 11.69 22.08
C PRO A 91 -27.87 12.79 21.64
N GLN A 92 -28.32 14.05 21.60
CA GLN A 92 -27.48 15.20 21.25
C GLN A 92 -26.34 15.43 22.26
N GLN A 93 -26.56 15.14 23.54
CA GLN A 93 -25.54 15.27 24.58
C GLN A 93 -24.51 14.15 24.49
N ARG A 94 -24.93 12.93 24.11
CA ARG A 94 -24.01 11.82 23.82
C ARG A 94 -23.13 12.15 22.64
N ASP A 95 -23.73 12.62 21.55
CA ASP A 95 -23.03 12.96 20.31
C ASP A 95 -21.98 14.06 20.57
N ALA A 96 -22.35 15.11 21.31
CA ALA A 96 -21.43 16.17 21.70
C ALA A 96 -20.25 15.65 22.54
N ALA A 97 -20.52 14.79 23.52
CA ALA A 97 -19.47 14.20 24.37
C ALA A 97 -18.51 13.30 23.56
N LEU A 98 -19.03 12.51 22.63
CA LEU A 98 -18.23 11.64 21.76
C LEU A 98 -17.40 12.43 20.74
N GLU A 99 -17.95 13.53 20.20
CA GLU A 99 -17.21 14.44 19.33
C GLU A 99 -16.07 15.15 20.06
N GLU A 100 -16.30 15.57 21.32
CA GLU A 100 -15.26 16.13 22.18
C GLU A 100 -14.17 15.09 22.50
N LEU A 101 -14.55 13.86 22.85
CA LEU A 101 -13.60 12.75 23.03
C LEU A 101 -12.81 12.42 21.77
N LYS A 102 -13.44 12.49 20.59
CA LYS A 102 -12.74 12.28 19.30
C LYS A 102 -11.64 13.31 19.11
N ILE A 103 -11.86 14.57 19.53
CA ILE A 103 -10.86 15.64 19.43
C ILE A 103 -9.71 15.36 20.40
N TYR A 104 -10.00 15.08 21.67
CA TYR A 104 -8.98 14.78 22.67
C TYR A 104 -8.17 13.52 22.35
N GLY A 105 -8.83 12.49 21.81
CA GLY A 105 -8.22 11.22 21.45
C GLY A 105 -7.33 11.26 20.21
N ARG A 106 -7.24 12.38 19.48
CA ARG A 106 -6.30 12.52 18.33
C ARG A 106 -4.84 12.41 18.76
N ASP A 107 -4.54 12.84 19.98
CA ASP A 107 -3.22 12.71 20.60
C ASP A 107 -3.36 11.82 21.84
N PRO A 108 -2.72 10.64 21.88
CA PRO A 108 -2.79 9.74 23.03
C PRO A 108 -2.26 10.34 24.34
N ARG A 109 -1.38 11.36 24.27
CA ARG A 109 -0.85 12.02 25.48
C ARG A 109 -1.98 12.63 26.29
N ASP A 110 -2.00 12.33 27.59
CA ASP A 110 -3.03 12.77 28.54
C ASP A 110 -4.46 12.36 28.17
N ALA A 111 -4.64 11.37 27.27
CA ALA A 111 -5.94 10.82 26.87
C ALA A 111 -6.08 9.34 27.26
N GLY A 112 -5.27 8.87 28.22
CA GLY A 112 -5.19 7.49 28.69
C GLY A 112 -6.54 6.78 28.91
N PRO A 113 -7.57 7.41 29.52
CA PRO A 113 -8.85 6.75 29.79
C PRO A 113 -9.60 6.23 28.55
N ILE A 114 -9.30 6.74 27.35
CA ILE A 114 -9.89 6.22 26.09
C ILE A 114 -9.32 4.84 25.73
N PHE A 115 -8.07 4.58 26.11
CA PHE A 115 -7.28 3.42 25.66
C PHE A 115 -7.23 2.28 26.69
N THR A 116 -8.02 2.35 27.76
CA THR A 116 -8.15 1.27 28.75
C THR A 116 -9.21 0.25 28.33
N SER A 117 -9.20 -0.95 28.91
CA SER A 117 -10.21 -1.98 28.62
C SER A 117 -11.64 -1.47 28.91
N GLU A 118 -11.84 -0.75 30.03
CA GLU A 118 -13.12 -0.12 30.36
C GLU A 118 -13.50 0.96 29.33
N GLY A 119 -12.53 1.78 28.90
CA GLY A 119 -12.78 2.82 27.91
C GLY A 119 -13.21 2.24 26.56
N ILE A 120 -12.53 1.20 26.09
CA ILE A 120 -12.88 0.48 24.86
C ILE A 120 -14.25 -0.20 25.00
N GLU A 121 -14.56 -0.77 26.16
CA GLU A 121 -15.88 -1.36 26.43
C GLU A 121 -17.01 -0.32 26.35
N ILE A 122 -16.85 0.85 26.98
CA ILE A 122 -17.82 1.95 26.94
C ILE A 122 -18.05 2.41 25.49
N LEU A 123 -16.97 2.65 24.75
CA LEU A 123 -17.04 3.09 23.35
C LEU A 123 -17.70 2.03 22.47
N THR A 124 -17.37 0.75 22.66
CA THR A 124 -17.94 -0.38 21.92
C THR A 124 -19.44 -0.51 22.16
N LYS A 125 -19.88 -0.37 23.43
CA LYS A 125 -21.31 -0.39 23.77
C LYS A 125 -22.07 0.75 23.10
N HIS A 126 -21.55 1.98 23.12
CA HIS A 126 -22.16 3.11 22.40
C HIS A 126 -22.12 2.92 20.88
N ALA A 127 -21.06 2.34 20.34
CA ALA A 127 -20.88 2.09 18.91
C ALA A 127 -21.89 1.09 18.35
N PHE A 128 -22.20 0.00 19.07
CA PHE A 128 -22.98 -1.11 18.52
C PHE A 128 -24.34 -1.35 19.18
N ASN A 129 -24.57 -0.81 20.39
CA ASN A 129 -25.84 -1.01 21.11
C ASN A 129 -26.70 0.26 21.15
N SER A 130 -26.18 1.42 20.72
CA SER A 130 -26.97 2.65 20.73
C SER A 130 -28.10 2.60 19.70
N PRO A 131 -29.34 3.01 20.07
CA PRO A 131 -30.45 3.10 19.13
C PRO A 131 -30.29 4.27 18.14
N SER A 132 -29.41 5.24 18.44
CA SER A 132 -29.14 6.37 17.56
C SER A 132 -27.98 6.07 16.61
N SER A 133 -28.22 6.18 15.30
CA SER A 133 -27.18 6.03 14.28
C SER A 133 -26.09 7.10 14.40
N SER A 134 -26.45 8.34 14.78
CA SER A 134 -25.47 9.43 14.99
C SER A 134 -24.50 9.11 16.12
N THR A 135 -25.02 8.66 17.26
CA THR A 135 -24.22 8.27 18.44
C THR A 135 -23.35 7.07 18.13
N SER A 136 -23.92 6.06 17.47
CA SER A 136 -23.18 4.88 17.01
C SER A 136 -21.99 5.26 16.13
N ARG A 137 -22.18 6.14 15.14
CA ARG A 137 -21.09 6.63 14.26
C ARG A 137 -20.07 7.48 15.00
N ALA A 138 -20.50 8.36 15.91
CA ALA A 138 -19.59 9.16 16.71
C ALA A 138 -18.68 8.28 17.58
N ALA A 139 -19.25 7.26 18.23
CA ALA A 139 -18.50 6.29 19.02
C ALA A 139 -17.54 5.44 18.17
N LEU A 140 -18.00 4.96 17.00
CA LEU A 140 -17.14 4.22 16.05
C LEU A 140 -15.93 5.05 15.59
N ARG A 141 -16.07 6.37 15.40
CA ARG A 141 -14.95 7.25 15.06
C ARG A 141 -13.92 7.33 16.18
N VAL A 142 -14.36 7.42 17.44
CA VAL A 142 -13.45 7.42 18.60
C VAL A 142 -12.77 6.05 18.73
N LEU A 143 -13.53 4.97 18.63
CA LEU A 143 -13.04 3.60 18.72
C LEU A 143 -12.01 3.28 17.64
N ALA A 144 -12.31 3.59 16.36
CA ALA A 144 -11.39 3.37 15.26
C ALA A 144 -10.10 4.19 15.40
N ASN A 145 -10.18 5.41 15.93
CA ASN A 145 -8.99 6.21 16.24
C ASN A 145 -8.17 5.60 17.39
N ALA A 146 -8.83 5.07 18.42
CA ALA A 146 -8.15 4.40 19.53
C ALA A 146 -7.37 3.16 19.03
N MET A 147 -8.03 2.30 18.25
CA MET A 147 -7.45 1.11 17.61
C MET A 147 -6.32 1.43 16.63
N LEU A 148 -6.39 2.60 16.00
CA LEU A 148 -5.37 3.07 15.09
C LEU A 148 -4.10 3.54 15.83
N LEU A 149 -4.28 4.31 16.91
CA LEU A 149 -3.19 4.95 17.66
C LEU A 149 -2.52 4.01 18.65
N ASN A 150 -3.27 3.10 19.28
CA ASN A 150 -2.75 2.13 20.23
C ASN A 150 -3.15 0.69 19.81
N PRO A 151 -2.22 -0.11 19.26
CA PRO A 151 -2.48 -1.48 18.82
C PRO A 151 -3.09 -2.39 19.89
N GLN A 152 -2.78 -2.19 21.18
CA GLN A 152 -3.31 -3.02 22.27
C GLN A 152 -4.84 -2.95 22.35
N THR A 153 -5.43 -1.80 21.99
CA THR A 153 -6.89 -1.62 22.03
C THR A 153 -7.64 -2.44 20.98
N ARG A 154 -6.94 -2.95 19.95
CA ARG A 154 -7.54 -3.86 18.96
C ARG A 154 -7.89 -5.19 19.60
N GLN A 155 -6.96 -5.77 20.37
CA GLN A 155 -7.20 -7.01 21.09
C GLN A 155 -8.28 -6.82 22.15
N MET A 156 -8.26 -5.69 22.87
CA MET A 156 -9.33 -5.36 23.83
C MET A 156 -10.71 -5.35 23.16
N PHE A 157 -10.84 -4.84 21.92
CA PHE A 157 -12.11 -4.87 21.18
C PHE A 157 -12.51 -6.30 20.78
N VAL A 158 -11.55 -7.10 20.30
CA VAL A 158 -11.79 -8.52 19.92
C VAL A 158 -12.26 -9.32 21.14
N ASP A 159 -11.64 -9.12 22.30
CA ASP A 159 -12.01 -9.81 23.54
C ASP A 159 -13.46 -9.52 24.00
N LEU A 160 -14.08 -8.43 23.51
CA LEU A 160 -15.48 -8.11 23.82
C LEU A 160 -16.49 -8.91 23.00
N GLY A 161 -16.09 -9.58 21.91
CA GLY A 161 -16.97 -10.45 21.12
C GLY A 161 -18.03 -9.72 20.28
N TYR A 162 -17.69 -8.55 19.71
CA TYR A 162 -18.61 -7.71 18.93
C TYR A 162 -18.53 -7.94 17.40
N GLU A 163 -17.85 -8.99 16.95
CA GLU A 163 -17.60 -9.29 15.53
C GLU A 163 -18.90 -9.41 14.72
N ASP A 164 -19.91 -10.10 15.28
CA ASP A 164 -21.23 -10.27 14.67
C ASP A 164 -21.92 -8.92 14.42
N LYS A 165 -21.89 -8.03 15.42
CA LYS A 165 -22.51 -6.71 15.33
C LYS A 165 -21.75 -5.81 14.36
N ALA A 166 -20.42 -5.93 14.29
CA ALA A 166 -19.61 -5.23 13.30
C ALA A 166 -19.98 -5.66 11.86
N CYS A 167 -20.11 -6.95 11.61
CA CYS A 167 -20.54 -7.47 10.31
C CYS A 167 -21.98 -7.04 9.96
N LYS A 168 -22.90 -7.09 10.93
CA LYS A 168 -24.27 -6.59 10.73
C LYS A 168 -24.30 -5.09 10.42
N LYS A 169 -23.45 -4.29 11.07
CA LYS A 169 -23.33 -2.85 10.81
C LYS A 169 -22.82 -2.58 9.39
N LEU A 170 -21.90 -3.40 8.90
CA LEU A 170 -21.38 -3.33 7.52
C LEU A 170 -22.45 -3.58 6.45
N LYS A 171 -23.52 -4.31 6.77
CA LYS A 171 -24.66 -4.55 5.85
C LYS A 171 -25.58 -3.33 5.67
N SER A 172 -25.36 -2.23 6.42
CA SER A 172 -26.12 -0.98 6.30
C SER A 172 -26.00 -0.38 4.88
N ASP A 173 -27.02 0.36 4.46
CA ASP A 173 -27.03 1.10 3.19
C ASP A 173 -26.37 2.49 3.30
N SER A 174 -25.74 2.80 4.43
CA SER A 174 -25.09 4.09 4.66
C SER A 174 -23.57 3.99 4.46
N PHE A 175 -23.00 4.84 3.60
CA PHE A 175 -21.54 4.90 3.39
C PHE A 175 -20.76 5.20 4.67
N ASP A 176 -21.28 6.04 5.58
CA ASP A 176 -20.66 6.25 6.91
C ASP A 176 -20.54 4.95 7.71
N ASP A 177 -21.59 4.13 7.73
CA ASP A 177 -21.60 2.86 8.47
C ASP A 177 -20.67 1.85 7.79
N GLU A 178 -20.69 1.79 6.46
CA GLU A 178 -19.79 0.95 5.67
C GLU A 178 -18.32 1.31 5.94
N PHE A 179 -17.97 2.59 5.84
CA PHE A 179 -16.62 3.09 6.10
C PHE A 179 -16.15 2.76 7.52
N LEU A 180 -16.97 3.08 8.53
CA LEU A 180 -16.59 2.90 9.93
C LEU A 180 -16.53 1.44 10.34
N ALA A 181 -17.51 0.62 9.93
CA ALA A 181 -17.51 -0.81 10.21
C ALA A 181 -16.35 -1.50 9.49
N SER A 182 -16.13 -1.20 8.21
CA SER A 182 -14.98 -1.72 7.45
C SER A 182 -13.67 -1.37 8.14
N ARG A 183 -13.52 -0.12 8.61
CA ARG A 183 -12.30 0.31 9.30
C ARG A 183 -12.07 -0.43 10.62
N VAL A 184 -13.10 -0.60 11.44
CA VAL A 184 -12.96 -1.33 12.72
C VAL A 184 -12.56 -2.78 12.46
N ILE A 185 -13.27 -3.49 11.56
CA ILE A 185 -12.95 -4.88 11.21
C ILE A 185 -11.55 -4.96 10.60
N PHE A 186 -11.19 -4.07 9.68
CA PHE A 186 -9.85 -4.02 9.08
C PHE A 186 -8.75 -3.85 10.15
N LEU A 187 -8.96 -2.99 11.16
CA LEU A 187 -7.99 -2.81 12.23
C LEU A 187 -7.84 -4.06 13.09
N THR A 188 -8.90 -4.84 13.29
CA THR A 188 -8.80 -6.12 14.01
C THR A 188 -7.94 -7.14 13.29
N THR A 189 -7.77 -7.07 11.97
CA THR A 189 -6.95 -8.05 11.23
C THR A 189 -5.44 -7.91 11.50
N TYR A 190 -5.01 -6.95 12.31
CA TYR A 190 -3.60 -6.71 12.61
C TYR A 190 -3.28 -6.90 14.09
N GLU A 191 -2.33 -7.80 14.36
CA GLU A 191 -1.78 -8.02 15.71
C GLU A 191 -2.86 -8.41 16.74
N THR A 192 -3.87 -9.18 16.30
CA THR A 192 -4.90 -9.76 17.19
C THR A 192 -5.09 -11.25 16.90
N ASN A 193 -5.87 -11.92 17.74
CA ASN A 193 -6.30 -13.31 17.57
C ASN A 193 -7.72 -13.46 16.97
N ILE A 194 -8.21 -12.45 16.24
CA ILE A 194 -9.57 -12.49 15.68
C ILE A 194 -9.80 -13.74 14.81
N ASP A 195 -10.96 -14.39 15.00
CA ASP A 195 -11.37 -15.53 14.19
C ASP A 195 -11.87 -15.08 12.81
N LEU A 196 -10.95 -14.91 11.87
CA LEU A 196 -11.25 -14.57 10.47
C LEU A 196 -12.12 -15.63 9.78
N LEU A 197 -11.92 -16.91 10.13
CA LEU A 197 -12.70 -18.01 9.57
C LEU A 197 -14.16 -17.90 10.02
N GLY A 198 -14.39 -17.66 11.32
CA GLY A 198 -15.71 -17.38 11.88
C GLY A 198 -16.35 -16.13 11.30
N LEU A 199 -15.60 -15.05 11.10
CA LEU A 199 -16.11 -13.84 10.42
C LEU A 199 -16.66 -14.15 9.02
N ILE A 200 -15.95 -14.96 8.23
CA ILE A 200 -16.36 -15.33 6.89
C ILE A 200 -17.55 -16.30 6.95
N GLN A 201 -17.37 -17.47 7.58
CA GLN A 201 -18.32 -18.58 7.51
C GLN A 201 -19.57 -18.38 8.39
N LYS A 202 -19.42 -17.81 9.58
CA LYS A 202 -20.52 -17.66 10.56
C LYS A 202 -21.23 -16.31 10.43
N HIS A 203 -20.49 -15.24 10.19
CA HIS A 203 -21.04 -13.89 10.15
C HIS A 203 -21.31 -13.37 8.72
N GLY A 204 -20.89 -14.12 7.70
CA GLY A 204 -21.15 -13.82 6.29
C GLY A 204 -20.41 -12.57 5.81
N LEU A 205 -19.16 -12.41 6.24
CA LEU A 205 -18.35 -11.24 5.87
C LEU A 205 -18.12 -11.19 4.35
N ALA A 206 -17.85 -12.34 3.72
CA ALA A 206 -17.53 -12.39 2.29
C ALA A 206 -18.72 -11.95 1.43
N GLU A 207 -19.92 -12.46 1.72
CA GLU A 207 -21.15 -12.08 1.03
C GLU A 207 -21.43 -10.58 1.21
N THR A 208 -21.19 -10.06 2.41
CA THR A 208 -21.37 -8.63 2.70
C THR A 208 -20.41 -7.77 1.88
N VAL A 209 -19.12 -8.15 1.80
CA VAL A 209 -18.12 -7.43 1.00
C VAL A 209 -18.49 -7.45 -0.49
N VAL A 210 -18.89 -8.61 -1.01
CA VAL A 210 -19.33 -8.76 -2.40
C VAL A 210 -20.55 -7.87 -2.68
N GLU A 211 -21.54 -7.86 -1.79
CA GLU A 211 -22.75 -7.05 -1.93
C GLU A 211 -22.43 -5.55 -1.96
N GLN A 212 -21.59 -5.07 -1.02
CA GLN A 212 -21.22 -3.65 -0.95
C GLN A 212 -20.42 -3.21 -2.19
N LEU A 213 -19.45 -4.01 -2.64
CA LEU A 213 -18.74 -3.74 -3.90
C LEU A 213 -19.70 -3.73 -5.11
N GLY A 214 -20.69 -4.61 -5.12
CA GLY A 214 -21.75 -4.62 -6.11
C GLY A 214 -22.60 -3.35 -6.09
N LYS A 215 -22.87 -2.76 -4.92
CA LYS A 215 -23.55 -1.45 -4.79
C LYS A 215 -22.71 -0.32 -5.38
N HIS A 216 -21.42 -0.21 -5.03
CA HIS A 216 -20.49 0.76 -5.62
C HIS A 216 -20.42 0.64 -7.15
N ALA A 217 -20.28 -0.58 -7.68
CA ALA A 217 -20.23 -0.81 -9.12
C ALA A 217 -21.54 -0.39 -9.84
N LYS A 218 -22.70 -0.64 -9.22
CA LYS A 218 -24.02 -0.22 -9.75
C LYS A 218 -24.21 1.30 -9.68
N LEU A 219 -23.76 1.95 -8.62
CA LEU A 219 -23.84 3.40 -8.47
C LEU A 219 -23.00 4.10 -9.54
N LEU A 220 -21.76 3.65 -9.74
CA LEU A 220 -20.89 4.15 -10.81
C LEU A 220 -21.51 3.94 -12.20
N ALA A 221 -22.24 2.83 -12.40
CA ALA A 221 -22.96 2.57 -13.64
C ALA A 221 -24.13 3.54 -13.89
N LYS A 222 -24.83 3.97 -12.83
CA LYS A 222 -25.95 4.91 -12.89
C LYS A 222 -25.51 6.39 -12.88
N GLY A 223 -24.40 6.68 -12.22
CA GLY A 223 -23.88 8.01 -11.90
C GLY A 223 -23.17 8.75 -13.04
N GLN A 224 -23.10 8.17 -14.25
CA GLN A 224 -22.57 8.89 -15.43
C GLN A 224 -23.40 10.12 -15.84
N ASN A 225 -24.51 10.43 -15.13
CA ASN A 225 -25.30 11.64 -15.31
C ASN A 225 -25.56 12.40 -13.98
N LYS A 226 -24.87 13.54 -13.81
CA LYS A 226 -25.32 14.80 -13.18
C LYS A 226 -25.21 15.06 -11.66
N SER A 227 -24.77 14.16 -10.78
CA SER A 227 -24.60 14.50 -9.34
C SER A 227 -23.13 14.53 -8.90
N PRO A 228 -22.73 15.46 -8.01
CA PRO A 228 -21.40 15.46 -7.43
C PRO A 228 -21.15 14.16 -6.65
N VAL A 229 -19.97 13.57 -6.85
CA VAL A 229 -19.53 12.36 -6.14
C VAL A 229 -19.55 12.62 -4.63
N ASP A 230 -20.18 11.75 -3.86
CA ASP A 230 -20.16 11.82 -2.40
C ASP A 230 -18.75 11.38 -1.92
N PRO A 231 -17.95 12.25 -1.28
CA PRO A 231 -16.62 11.87 -0.81
C PRO A 231 -16.64 10.69 0.17
N MET A 232 -17.75 10.45 0.85
CA MET A 232 -17.90 9.30 1.75
C MET A 232 -18.03 7.98 0.99
N GLU A 233 -18.61 7.98 -0.21
CA GLU A 233 -18.67 6.81 -1.10
C GLU A 233 -17.26 6.33 -1.43
N ASP A 234 -16.38 7.26 -1.88
CA ASP A 234 -14.98 6.96 -2.18
C ASP A 234 -14.21 6.44 -0.95
N MET A 235 -14.48 7.02 0.22
CA MET A 235 -13.85 6.58 1.48
C MET A 235 -14.31 5.18 1.87
N ALA A 236 -15.60 4.89 1.75
CA ALA A 236 -16.18 3.57 2.05
C ALA A 236 -15.64 2.51 1.08
N LEU A 237 -15.65 2.79 -0.23
CA LEU A 237 -15.10 1.90 -1.26
C LEU A 237 -13.63 1.55 -0.98
N ASN A 238 -12.82 2.54 -0.60
CA ASN A 238 -11.42 2.29 -0.30
C ASN A 238 -11.22 1.42 0.94
N GLU A 239 -12.06 1.56 1.97
CA GLU A 239 -11.93 0.71 3.16
C GLU A 239 -12.46 -0.70 2.97
N ILE A 240 -13.54 -0.89 2.22
CA ILE A 240 -14.03 -2.23 1.92
C ILE A 240 -13.02 -3.02 1.07
N LEU A 241 -12.34 -2.38 0.12
CA LEU A 241 -11.26 -2.99 -0.67
C LEU A 241 -10.03 -3.35 0.17
N ARG A 242 -9.69 -2.51 1.15
CA ARG A 242 -8.60 -2.79 2.11
C ARG A 242 -8.94 -3.95 3.03
N LEU A 243 -10.18 -4.00 3.52
CA LEU A 243 -10.68 -5.11 4.32
C LEU A 243 -10.64 -6.41 3.51
N LEU A 244 -11.14 -6.40 2.27
CA LEU A 244 -11.07 -7.52 1.34
C LEU A 244 -9.64 -8.03 1.16
N PHE A 245 -8.69 -7.14 0.85
CA PHE A 245 -7.29 -7.49 0.67
C PHE A 245 -6.70 -8.16 1.92
N ASN A 246 -6.93 -7.59 3.10
CA ASN A 246 -6.38 -8.13 4.33
C ASN A 246 -6.96 -9.50 4.69
N VAL A 247 -8.29 -9.64 4.62
CA VAL A 247 -8.95 -10.89 5.01
C VAL A 247 -8.56 -12.01 4.06
N SER A 248 -8.50 -11.75 2.75
CA SER A 248 -8.03 -12.72 1.75
C SER A 248 -6.53 -13.05 1.89
N HIS A 249 -5.71 -12.11 2.38
CA HIS A 249 -4.29 -12.35 2.65
C HIS A 249 -4.08 -13.26 3.86
N PHE A 250 -4.71 -12.93 4.99
CA PHE A 250 -4.51 -13.64 6.26
C PHE A 250 -5.33 -14.93 6.37
N CYS A 251 -6.42 -15.06 5.61
CA CYS A 251 -7.26 -16.25 5.51
C CYS A 251 -7.29 -16.75 4.05
N SER A 252 -6.12 -17.13 3.53
CA SER A 252 -5.96 -17.56 2.13
C SER A 252 -6.76 -18.82 1.78
N SER A 253 -7.11 -19.65 2.76
CA SER A 253 -7.98 -20.82 2.60
C SER A 253 -9.38 -20.46 2.12
N GLU A 254 -9.89 -19.28 2.52
CA GLU A 254 -11.24 -18.80 2.19
C GLU A 254 -11.22 -17.70 1.11
N ALA A 255 -10.10 -17.48 0.43
CA ALA A 255 -10.00 -16.45 -0.61
C ALA A 255 -11.04 -16.63 -1.74
N SER A 256 -11.45 -17.87 -2.02
CA SER A 256 -12.51 -18.18 -3.00
C SER A 256 -13.90 -17.68 -2.61
N ALA A 257 -14.18 -17.46 -1.33
CA ALA A 257 -15.45 -16.87 -0.89
C ALA A 257 -15.64 -15.45 -1.46
N PHE A 258 -14.54 -14.78 -1.81
CA PHE A 258 -14.55 -13.44 -2.39
C PHE A 258 -14.46 -13.41 -3.92
N THR A 259 -14.39 -14.56 -4.62
CA THR A 259 -14.26 -14.61 -6.09
C THR A 259 -15.37 -13.80 -6.79
N ALA A 260 -16.60 -13.81 -6.25
CA ALA A 260 -17.73 -13.04 -6.78
C ALA A 260 -17.54 -11.50 -6.73
N SER A 261 -16.52 -11.00 -6.03
CA SER A 261 -16.17 -9.56 -6.04
C SER A 261 -15.42 -9.13 -7.31
N ILE A 262 -14.76 -10.06 -8.01
CA ILE A 262 -13.90 -9.76 -9.18
C ILE A 262 -14.67 -8.99 -10.27
N PRO A 263 -15.88 -9.39 -10.71
CA PRO A 263 -16.62 -8.65 -11.73
C PRO A 263 -16.96 -7.21 -11.32
N HIS A 264 -17.20 -6.98 -10.03
CA HIS A 264 -17.47 -5.65 -9.48
C HIS A 264 -16.20 -4.79 -9.49
N ILE A 265 -15.06 -5.35 -9.07
CA ILE A 265 -13.76 -4.67 -9.09
C ILE A 265 -13.37 -4.28 -10.52
N ILE A 266 -13.55 -5.18 -11.50
CA ILE A 266 -13.27 -4.91 -12.92
C ILE A 266 -14.14 -3.78 -13.45
N THR A 267 -15.43 -3.78 -13.09
CA THR A 267 -16.37 -2.70 -13.47
C THR A 267 -15.90 -1.34 -12.93
N LEU A 268 -15.44 -1.30 -11.67
CA LEU A 268 -14.91 -0.09 -11.03
C LEU A 268 -13.59 0.37 -11.67
N LEU A 269 -12.70 -0.56 -12.02
CA LEU A 269 -11.41 -0.26 -12.64
C LEU A 269 -11.54 0.36 -14.04
N TRP A 270 -12.59 0.00 -14.79
CA TRP A 270 -12.84 0.52 -16.13
C TRP A 270 -13.55 1.89 -16.13
N LYS A 271 -14.57 2.06 -15.30
CA LYS A 271 -15.49 3.21 -15.40
C LYS A 271 -14.97 4.50 -14.78
N GLN A 272 -13.83 4.47 -14.10
CA GLN A 272 -13.23 5.64 -13.46
C GLN A 272 -12.07 6.21 -14.27
N ASP A 273 -11.93 7.53 -14.30
CA ASP A 273 -10.84 8.21 -15.01
C ASP A 273 -9.49 8.08 -14.28
N ILE A 274 -8.41 7.85 -15.04
CA ILE A 274 -7.05 7.76 -14.48
C ILE A 274 -6.41 9.15 -14.46
N SER A 275 -5.88 9.55 -13.30
CA SER A 275 -5.06 10.76 -13.20
C SER A 275 -3.64 10.49 -13.71
N PRO A 276 -3.15 11.19 -14.75
CA PRO A 276 -1.80 10.94 -15.29
C PRO A 276 -0.68 11.33 -14.31
N LYS A 277 -0.95 12.21 -13.34
CA LYS A 277 0.03 12.63 -12.34
C LYS A 277 0.17 11.64 -11.19
N LYS A 278 -0.89 10.89 -10.89
CA LYS A 278 -0.98 9.97 -9.77
C LYS A 278 -1.92 8.81 -10.14
N PRO A 279 -1.51 7.93 -11.05
CA PRO A 279 -2.39 6.91 -11.62
C PRO A 279 -2.86 5.87 -10.59
N LEU A 280 -2.09 5.65 -9.53
CA LEU A 280 -2.40 4.70 -8.45
C LEU A 280 -2.87 5.39 -7.17
N ASP A 281 -3.24 6.68 -7.20
CA ASP A 281 -3.97 7.25 -6.07
C ASP A 281 -5.33 6.50 -5.91
N PRO A 282 -5.92 6.52 -4.70
CA PRO A 282 -7.21 5.89 -4.47
C PRO A 282 -8.27 6.29 -5.51
N PRO A 283 -9.04 5.32 -6.04
CA PRO A 283 -9.17 3.93 -5.56
C PRO A 283 -8.33 2.89 -6.32
N PHE A 284 -7.57 3.26 -7.37
CA PHE A 284 -6.87 2.29 -8.23
C PHE A 284 -5.90 1.39 -7.47
N ASN A 285 -5.08 1.94 -6.56
CA ASN A 285 -4.20 1.11 -5.74
C ASN A 285 -4.98 0.11 -4.86
N SER A 286 -6.13 0.50 -4.31
CA SER A 286 -6.96 -0.40 -3.50
C SER A 286 -7.59 -1.51 -4.36
N LEU A 287 -8.06 -1.16 -5.56
CA LEU A 287 -8.62 -2.12 -6.53
C LEU A 287 -7.57 -3.14 -6.99
N VAL A 288 -6.38 -2.67 -7.36
CA VAL A 288 -5.26 -3.52 -7.77
C VAL A 288 -4.83 -4.44 -6.62
N ASN A 289 -4.64 -3.90 -5.42
CA ASN A 289 -4.27 -4.73 -4.27
C ASN A 289 -5.32 -5.81 -3.98
N ALA A 290 -6.60 -5.49 -4.03
CA ALA A 290 -7.67 -6.47 -3.81
C ALA A 290 -7.58 -7.67 -4.78
N LEU A 291 -7.25 -7.44 -6.06
CA LEU A 291 -7.09 -8.52 -7.04
C LEU A 291 -5.89 -9.44 -6.76
N LEU A 292 -4.88 -8.99 -6.01
CA LEU A 292 -3.64 -9.73 -5.77
C LEU A 292 -3.83 -11.00 -4.93
N ASN A 293 -4.91 -11.14 -4.16
CA ASN A 293 -5.17 -12.33 -3.35
C ASN A 293 -6.32 -13.19 -3.87
N LEU A 294 -7.02 -12.73 -4.91
CA LEU A 294 -8.15 -13.44 -5.49
C LEU A 294 -7.69 -14.44 -6.55
N LYS A 295 -8.51 -15.48 -6.76
CA LYS A 295 -8.29 -16.51 -7.78
C LYS A 295 -8.82 -15.99 -9.11
N LEU A 296 -7.92 -15.43 -9.92
CA LEU A 296 -8.25 -14.89 -11.23
C LEU A 296 -8.36 -15.99 -12.30
N GLU A 297 -8.05 -17.23 -11.93
CA GLU A 297 -8.04 -18.41 -12.79
C GLU A 297 -9.38 -19.18 -12.79
N ASP A 298 -10.30 -18.85 -11.87
CA ASP A 298 -11.61 -19.52 -11.75
C ASP A 298 -12.43 -19.35 -13.04
N GLU A 299 -13.04 -20.43 -13.54
CA GLU A 299 -13.77 -20.45 -14.83
C GLU A 299 -14.96 -19.48 -14.86
N ASP A 300 -15.69 -19.38 -13.75
CA ASP A 300 -16.92 -18.57 -13.62
C ASP A 300 -16.67 -17.07 -13.80
N ILE A 301 -15.44 -16.60 -13.55
CA ILE A 301 -15.07 -15.18 -13.64
C ILE A 301 -14.27 -14.84 -14.90
N GLN A 302 -13.85 -15.83 -15.69
CA GLN A 302 -13.11 -15.61 -16.93
C GLN A 302 -13.87 -14.71 -17.91
N SER A 303 -15.19 -14.86 -18.03
CA SER A 303 -16.00 -14.00 -18.93
C SER A 303 -16.05 -12.54 -18.49
N SER A 304 -15.77 -12.26 -17.20
CA SER A 304 -15.72 -10.91 -16.67
C SER A 304 -14.35 -10.26 -16.88
N ILE A 305 -13.26 -11.04 -16.78
CA ILE A 305 -11.89 -10.59 -17.06
C ILE A 305 -11.63 -10.47 -18.56
N TYR A 306 -12.08 -11.46 -19.33
CA TYR A 306 -11.92 -11.56 -20.78
C TYR A 306 -13.30 -11.66 -21.47
N PRO A 307 -14.06 -10.55 -21.56
CA PRO A 307 -15.31 -10.52 -22.32
C PRO A 307 -15.09 -10.91 -23.79
N LYS A 308 -15.99 -11.72 -24.37
CA LYS A 308 -15.87 -12.20 -25.75
C LYS A 308 -15.68 -11.09 -26.81
N ASN A 309 -16.27 -9.92 -26.57
CA ASN A 309 -16.18 -8.79 -27.50
C ASN A 309 -14.88 -7.98 -27.32
N GLU A 310 -14.30 -7.98 -26.12
CA GLU A 310 -13.14 -7.15 -25.75
C GLU A 310 -12.19 -7.95 -24.83
N PRO A 311 -11.56 -9.03 -25.31
CA PRO A 311 -10.76 -9.92 -24.46
C PRO A 311 -9.50 -9.24 -23.90
N LYS A 312 -9.10 -8.07 -24.40
CA LYS A 312 -7.89 -7.35 -23.96
C LYS A 312 -8.19 -6.28 -22.90
N LYS A 313 -9.46 -6.01 -22.64
CA LYS A 313 -9.92 -4.82 -21.90
C LYS A 313 -9.26 -4.61 -20.55
N VAL A 314 -9.18 -5.67 -19.73
CA VAL A 314 -8.57 -5.58 -18.39
C VAL A 314 -7.06 -5.40 -18.51
N SER A 315 -6.42 -6.16 -19.40
CA SER A 315 -4.98 -6.06 -19.65
C SER A 315 -4.57 -4.67 -20.15
N GLU A 316 -5.30 -4.11 -21.11
CA GLU A 316 -5.13 -2.74 -21.62
C GLU A 316 -5.13 -1.72 -20.49
N ARG A 317 -6.13 -1.79 -19.61
CA ARG A 317 -6.28 -0.84 -18.51
C ARG A 317 -5.17 -0.96 -17.46
N LEU A 318 -4.75 -2.18 -17.13
CA LEU A 318 -3.64 -2.43 -16.21
C LEU A 318 -2.29 -1.98 -16.80
N ILE A 319 -2.09 -2.17 -18.11
CA ILE A 319 -0.88 -1.71 -18.81
C ILE A 319 -0.85 -0.17 -18.90
N GLU A 320 -1.99 0.48 -19.14
CA GLU A 320 -2.11 1.95 -19.11
C GLU A 320 -1.72 2.50 -17.72
N LEU A 321 -2.22 1.89 -16.65
CA LEU A 321 -1.84 2.23 -15.27
C LEU A 321 -0.34 2.04 -15.04
N LEU A 322 0.25 0.96 -15.56
CA LEU A 322 1.67 0.67 -15.42
C LEU A 322 2.53 1.71 -16.14
N ASP A 323 2.21 2.03 -17.39
CA ASP A 323 2.96 3.02 -18.18
C ASP A 323 2.92 4.41 -17.55
N LEU A 324 1.75 4.84 -17.06
CA LEU A 324 1.63 6.10 -16.33
C LEU A 324 2.39 6.06 -15.01
N SER A 325 2.34 4.94 -14.27
CA SER A 325 3.00 4.80 -12.96
C SER A 325 4.52 4.91 -13.08
N LEU A 326 5.11 4.23 -14.06
CA LEU A 326 6.55 4.26 -14.33
C LEU A 326 7.06 5.65 -14.79
N LYS A 327 6.17 6.56 -15.20
CA LYS A 327 6.50 7.96 -15.52
C LYS A 327 6.29 8.91 -14.34
N ALA A 328 5.27 8.64 -13.52
CA ALA A 328 4.79 9.59 -12.52
C ALA A 328 5.49 9.48 -11.15
N TYR A 329 5.90 8.27 -10.77
CA TYR A 329 6.34 7.99 -9.40
C TYR A 329 7.85 7.94 -9.23
N THR A 330 8.30 8.26 -8.01
CA THR A 330 9.70 8.07 -7.58
C THR A 330 9.99 6.61 -7.23
N ASP A 331 11.26 6.20 -7.17
CA ASP A 331 11.66 4.81 -6.87
C ASP A 331 10.97 4.23 -5.62
N ASN A 332 10.94 4.98 -4.51
CA ASN A 332 10.30 4.50 -3.29
C ASN A 332 8.77 4.38 -3.42
N GLU A 333 8.13 5.20 -4.26
CA GLU A 333 6.71 5.07 -4.55
C GLU A 333 6.44 3.91 -5.53
N LEU A 334 7.31 3.69 -6.51
CA LEU A 334 7.24 2.57 -7.45
C LEU A 334 7.31 1.22 -6.71
N GLU A 335 8.28 1.06 -5.81
CA GLU A 335 8.43 -0.15 -4.99
C GLU A 335 7.15 -0.48 -4.20
N GLN A 336 6.45 0.53 -3.70
CA GLN A 336 5.27 0.35 -2.85
C GLN A 336 3.96 0.21 -3.63
N LEU A 337 3.77 0.99 -4.70
CA LEU A 337 2.50 1.11 -5.40
C LEU A 337 2.48 0.27 -6.68
N THR A 338 3.59 0.18 -7.41
CA THR A 338 3.63 -0.46 -8.73
C THR A 338 3.91 -1.97 -8.64
N THR A 339 4.60 -2.43 -7.58
CA THR A 339 4.87 -3.87 -7.38
C THR A 339 3.59 -4.73 -7.36
N PRO A 340 2.52 -4.36 -6.62
CA PRO A 340 1.25 -5.11 -6.68
C PRO A 340 0.62 -5.11 -8.08
N LEU A 341 0.73 -4.02 -8.84
CA LEU A 341 0.21 -3.92 -10.20
C LEU A 341 0.91 -4.92 -11.14
N VAL A 342 2.23 -5.03 -11.05
CA VAL A 342 3.01 -6.02 -11.81
C VAL A 342 2.60 -7.45 -11.39
N GLY A 343 2.38 -7.69 -10.10
CA GLY A 343 1.88 -8.97 -9.59
C GLY A 343 0.51 -9.36 -10.14
N VAL A 344 -0.43 -8.41 -10.22
CA VAL A 344 -1.75 -8.65 -10.84
C VAL A 344 -1.63 -8.89 -12.34
N LEU A 345 -0.84 -8.09 -13.06
CA LEU A 345 -0.59 -8.28 -14.49
C LEU A 345 -0.03 -9.67 -14.80
N ARG A 346 0.87 -10.17 -13.95
CA ARG A 346 1.41 -11.53 -14.06
C ARG A 346 0.31 -12.60 -13.97
N ARG A 347 -0.58 -12.51 -12.98
CA ARG A 347 -1.72 -13.46 -12.86
C ARG A 347 -2.72 -13.34 -14.00
N VAL A 348 -3.01 -12.12 -14.43
CA VAL A 348 -3.84 -11.86 -15.62
C VAL A 348 -3.18 -12.40 -16.88
N HIS A 349 -1.85 -12.42 -16.99
CA HIS A 349 -1.17 -13.08 -18.10
C HIS A 349 -1.28 -14.61 -18.02
N ASP A 350 -1.04 -15.21 -16.85
CA ASP A 350 -1.01 -16.67 -16.70
C ASP A 350 -2.36 -17.33 -17.03
N GLY A 351 -3.46 -16.76 -16.53
CA GLY A 351 -4.83 -17.23 -16.76
C GLY A 351 -5.47 -16.78 -18.09
N ALA A 352 -4.79 -15.94 -18.88
CA ALA A 352 -5.39 -15.35 -20.08
C ALA A 352 -5.59 -16.33 -21.26
N PRO A 353 -6.64 -16.12 -22.09
CA PRO A 353 -6.72 -16.68 -23.43
C PRO A 353 -5.57 -16.21 -24.34
N ASP A 354 -5.30 -16.96 -25.41
CA ASP A 354 -4.17 -16.70 -26.32
C ASP A 354 -4.17 -15.29 -26.91
N GLU A 355 -5.35 -14.73 -27.22
CA GLU A 355 -5.44 -13.37 -27.76
C GLU A 355 -4.96 -12.31 -26.76
N ALA A 356 -5.34 -12.43 -25.49
CA ALA A 356 -4.92 -11.52 -24.44
C ALA A 356 -3.44 -11.73 -24.07
N LYS A 357 -2.97 -12.99 -24.02
CA LYS A 357 -1.53 -13.31 -23.85
C LYS A 357 -0.68 -12.67 -24.95
N LYS A 358 -1.09 -12.82 -26.21
CA LYS A 358 -0.42 -12.22 -27.36
C LYS A 358 -0.37 -10.69 -27.23
N TYR A 359 -1.48 -10.06 -26.88
CA TYR A 359 -1.54 -8.62 -26.66
C TYR A 359 -0.54 -8.16 -25.59
N ILE A 360 -0.58 -8.76 -24.39
CA ILE A 360 0.32 -8.43 -23.28
C ILE A 360 1.79 -8.60 -23.72
N ARG A 361 2.14 -9.71 -24.38
CA ARG A 361 3.50 -9.96 -24.89
C ARG A 361 3.94 -8.92 -25.90
N THR A 362 3.10 -8.61 -26.90
CA THR A 362 3.41 -7.60 -27.92
C THR A 362 3.57 -6.19 -27.35
N THR A 363 2.89 -5.88 -26.23
CA THR A 363 2.98 -4.54 -25.61
C THR A 363 4.12 -4.41 -24.60
N LEU A 364 4.47 -5.47 -23.86
CA LEU A 364 5.45 -5.40 -22.75
C LEU A 364 6.84 -5.96 -23.07
N LEU A 365 6.98 -6.83 -24.09
CA LEU A 365 8.28 -7.31 -24.53
C LEU A 365 8.93 -6.33 -25.54
N PRO A 366 10.27 -6.35 -25.69
CA PRO A 366 10.95 -5.49 -26.66
C PRO A 366 10.47 -5.70 -28.08
N THR A 367 10.09 -4.61 -28.73
CA THR A 367 9.70 -4.58 -30.15
C THR A 367 10.93 -4.42 -31.06
N GLU A 368 10.76 -4.61 -32.36
CA GLU A 368 11.83 -4.31 -33.33
C GLU A 368 12.26 -2.82 -33.28
N GLU A 369 11.33 -1.92 -32.98
CA GLU A 369 11.65 -0.49 -32.81
C GLU A 369 12.55 -0.27 -31.58
N ASP A 370 12.31 -0.97 -30.48
CA ASP A 370 13.16 -0.88 -29.28
C ASP A 370 14.59 -1.37 -29.56
N ARG A 371 14.76 -2.31 -30.48
CA ARG A 371 16.06 -2.88 -30.88
C ARG A 371 16.84 -2.02 -31.87
N LYS A 372 16.29 -0.88 -32.31
CA LYS A 372 17.07 0.11 -33.09
C LYS A 372 18.10 0.83 -32.23
N GLU A 373 17.90 0.85 -30.92
CA GLU A 373 18.82 1.40 -29.92
C GLU A 373 19.16 0.33 -28.88
N VAL A 374 20.10 0.63 -27.98
CA VAL A 374 20.43 -0.26 -26.85
C VAL A 374 19.21 -0.42 -25.95
N LEU A 375 18.82 -1.67 -25.68
CA LEU A 375 17.64 -1.98 -24.86
C LEU A 375 17.72 -1.32 -23.46
N GLY A 376 16.59 -0.82 -22.98
CA GLY A 376 16.47 -0.14 -21.69
C GLY A 376 16.89 1.34 -21.67
N ARG A 377 17.53 1.85 -22.74
CA ARG A 377 17.88 3.28 -22.86
C ARG A 377 16.76 4.14 -23.44
N GLY A 378 15.83 3.54 -24.17
CA GLY A 378 14.71 4.25 -24.80
C GLY A 378 13.69 4.82 -23.81
N THR A 379 12.68 5.50 -24.38
CA THR A 379 11.55 6.09 -23.66
C THR A 379 10.24 5.30 -23.82
N SER A 380 10.29 4.11 -24.41
CA SER A 380 9.14 3.19 -24.49
C SER A 380 8.78 2.62 -23.10
N LEU A 381 7.58 2.04 -22.99
CA LEU A 381 7.15 1.32 -21.79
C LEU A 381 8.10 0.16 -21.49
N THR A 382 8.43 -0.63 -22.50
CA THR A 382 9.39 -1.74 -22.40
C THR A 382 10.76 -1.25 -21.92
N SER A 383 11.29 -0.15 -22.46
CA SER A 383 12.56 0.40 -22.00
C SER A 383 12.52 0.83 -20.52
N ARG A 384 11.41 1.43 -20.06
CA ARG A 384 11.20 1.74 -18.64
C ARG A 384 11.12 0.48 -17.78
N LEU A 385 10.46 -0.57 -18.26
CA LEU A 385 10.37 -1.85 -17.56
C LEU A 385 11.73 -2.52 -17.41
N LEU A 386 12.49 -2.63 -18.50
CA LEU A 386 13.84 -3.20 -18.48
C LEU A 386 14.77 -2.41 -17.53
N ARG A 387 14.70 -1.08 -17.54
CA ARG A 387 15.47 -0.26 -16.59
C ARG A 387 15.07 -0.51 -15.13
N ASN A 388 13.79 -0.74 -14.85
CA ASN A 388 13.34 -1.08 -13.50
C ASN A 388 13.64 -2.54 -13.12
N SER A 389 13.78 -3.46 -14.10
CA SER A 389 14.22 -4.85 -13.87
C SER A 389 15.68 -4.96 -13.40
N THR A 390 16.44 -3.87 -13.43
CA THR A 390 17.82 -3.78 -12.90
C THR A 390 17.98 -2.67 -11.85
N ASN A 391 16.90 -2.02 -11.42
CA ASN A 391 16.96 -0.91 -10.46
C ASN A 391 17.28 -1.43 -9.03
N PRO A 392 18.40 -1.02 -8.42
CA PRO A 392 18.78 -1.47 -7.09
C PRO A 392 17.95 -0.82 -5.97
N MET A 393 17.29 0.32 -6.23
CA MET A 393 16.47 1.04 -5.26
C MET A 393 15.08 0.43 -5.07
N THR A 394 14.67 -0.44 -6.00
CA THR A 394 13.35 -1.07 -6.04
C THR A 394 13.45 -2.60 -6.17
N PRO A 395 14.07 -3.29 -5.20
CA PRO A 395 14.38 -4.71 -5.32
C PRO A 395 13.15 -5.62 -5.49
N GLN A 396 12.00 -5.29 -4.88
CA GLN A 396 10.78 -6.08 -5.04
C GLN A 396 10.14 -5.83 -6.40
N LEU A 397 10.10 -4.58 -6.85
CA LEU A 397 9.60 -4.27 -8.19
C LEU A 397 10.49 -4.90 -9.27
N ARG A 398 11.81 -4.81 -9.09
CA ARG A 398 12.82 -5.43 -9.94
C ARG A 398 12.54 -6.91 -10.12
N ASP A 399 12.36 -7.62 -9.00
CA ASP A 399 12.08 -9.05 -9.00
C ASP A 399 10.73 -9.38 -9.65
N ALA A 400 9.67 -8.61 -9.34
CA ALA A 400 8.34 -8.81 -9.92
C ALA A 400 8.33 -8.61 -11.44
N ILE A 401 9.05 -7.60 -11.96
CA ILE A 401 9.17 -7.35 -13.41
C ILE A 401 9.90 -8.49 -14.08
N SER A 402 11.01 -8.97 -13.52
CA SER A 402 11.77 -10.07 -14.10
C SER A 402 10.96 -11.37 -14.17
N HIS A 403 10.20 -11.68 -13.10
CA HIS A 403 9.25 -12.81 -13.12
C HIS A 403 8.17 -12.65 -14.19
N LEU A 404 7.58 -11.45 -14.33
CA LEU A 404 6.60 -11.17 -15.37
C LEU A 404 7.17 -11.39 -16.78
N LEU A 405 8.36 -10.87 -17.06
CA LEU A 405 9.04 -11.02 -18.36
C LEU A 405 9.41 -12.49 -18.64
N PHE A 406 9.81 -13.24 -17.61
CA PHE A 406 10.10 -14.67 -17.72
C PHE A 406 8.85 -15.51 -18.02
N ASP A 407 7.72 -15.21 -17.36
CA ASP A 407 6.45 -15.90 -17.61
C ASP A 407 5.90 -15.60 -19.01
N MET A 408 6.08 -14.37 -19.50
CA MET A 408 5.78 -14.01 -20.89
C MET A 408 6.69 -14.72 -21.91
N SER A 409 7.84 -15.23 -21.46
CA SER A 409 8.77 -16.04 -22.25
C SER A 409 8.56 -17.54 -22.06
N ASP A 410 7.33 -17.94 -21.68
CA ASP A 410 6.92 -19.32 -21.45
C ASP A 410 7.75 -20.05 -20.37
N LYS A 411 8.37 -19.31 -19.45
CA LYS A 411 9.31 -19.84 -18.44
C LYS A 411 10.48 -20.60 -19.06
N ASP A 412 10.84 -20.24 -20.29
CA ASP A 412 12.00 -20.79 -21.00
C ASP A 412 13.16 -19.79 -20.98
N ALA A 413 14.32 -20.24 -20.52
CA ALA A 413 15.50 -19.39 -20.38
C ALA A 413 16.03 -18.88 -21.72
N SER A 414 15.90 -19.66 -22.80
CA SER A 414 16.39 -19.28 -24.13
C SER A 414 15.51 -18.20 -24.73
N LYS A 415 14.18 -18.39 -24.73
CA LYS A 415 13.20 -17.38 -25.14
C LYS A 415 13.30 -16.11 -24.29
N PHE A 416 13.56 -16.26 -23.00
CA PHE A 416 13.72 -15.10 -22.11
C PHE A 416 14.95 -14.28 -22.51
N VAL A 417 16.11 -14.90 -22.70
CA VAL A 417 17.32 -14.23 -23.16
C VAL A 417 17.11 -13.60 -24.55
N GLU A 418 16.49 -14.31 -25.49
CA GLU A 418 16.15 -13.80 -26.82
C GLU A 418 15.28 -12.54 -26.75
N ASN A 419 14.23 -12.57 -25.92
CA ASN A 419 13.28 -11.47 -25.77
C ASN A 419 13.90 -10.24 -25.09
N VAL A 420 14.56 -10.41 -23.92
CA VAL A 420 14.98 -9.26 -23.10
C VAL A 420 16.46 -8.91 -23.20
N GLY A 421 17.29 -9.77 -23.80
CA GLY A 421 18.74 -9.63 -23.85
C GLY A 421 19.44 -10.27 -22.65
N TYR A 422 20.66 -10.78 -22.87
CA TYR A 422 21.43 -11.50 -21.85
C TYR A 422 21.74 -10.63 -20.62
N GLY A 423 22.04 -9.35 -20.83
CA GLY A 423 22.35 -8.41 -19.74
C GLY A 423 21.22 -8.26 -18.73
N PHE A 424 19.96 -8.28 -19.17
CA PHE A 424 18.79 -8.19 -18.30
C PHE A 424 18.39 -9.55 -17.72
N ALA A 425 18.57 -10.63 -18.48
CA ALA A 425 18.16 -11.98 -18.07
C ALA A 425 19.11 -12.66 -17.06
N SER A 426 20.42 -12.51 -17.24
CA SER A 426 21.45 -13.28 -16.51
C SER A 426 21.34 -13.16 -14.99
N GLY A 427 21.11 -11.96 -14.46
CA GLY A 427 20.96 -11.74 -13.03
C GLY A 427 19.76 -12.46 -12.42
N PHE A 428 18.62 -12.48 -13.14
CA PHE A 428 17.42 -13.19 -12.72
C PHE A 428 17.59 -14.72 -12.79
N LEU A 429 18.15 -15.22 -13.89
CA LEU A 429 18.39 -16.66 -14.07
C LEU A 429 19.33 -17.21 -12.99
N PHE A 430 20.41 -16.48 -12.68
CA PHE A 430 21.34 -16.85 -11.61
C PHE A 430 20.66 -16.87 -10.23
N GLN A 431 19.88 -15.83 -9.89
CA GLN A 431 19.19 -15.74 -8.60
C GLN A 431 18.16 -16.86 -8.40
N ASN A 432 17.52 -17.31 -9.49
CA ASN A 432 16.52 -18.37 -9.45
C ASN A 432 17.08 -19.78 -9.74
N ASN A 433 18.42 -19.93 -9.78
CA ASN A 433 19.10 -21.19 -10.09
C ASN A 433 18.66 -21.83 -11.42
N ILE A 434 18.32 -21.00 -12.41
CA ILE A 434 17.96 -21.44 -13.75
C ILE A 434 19.25 -21.47 -14.59
N PRO A 435 19.59 -22.60 -15.23
CA PRO A 435 20.77 -22.70 -16.07
C PRO A 435 20.73 -21.67 -17.19
N ILE A 436 21.84 -20.95 -17.34
CA ILE A 436 22.02 -20.04 -18.48
C ILE A 436 22.19 -20.92 -19.73
N PRO A 437 21.38 -20.72 -20.78
CA PRO A 437 21.53 -21.49 -22.01
C PRO A 437 22.95 -21.31 -22.58
N ALA A 438 23.63 -22.43 -22.89
CA ALA A 438 24.93 -22.40 -23.58
C ALA A 438 24.81 -21.67 -24.94
N ASN A 439 23.61 -21.72 -25.52
CA ASN A 439 23.22 -21.10 -26.76
C ASN A 439 22.74 -19.65 -26.58
N ALA A 440 22.98 -18.99 -25.44
CA ALA A 440 22.60 -17.57 -25.26
C ALA A 440 23.23 -16.65 -26.34
N SER A 441 24.38 -17.05 -26.92
CA SER A 441 24.98 -16.40 -28.09
C SER A 441 24.42 -16.87 -29.45
N GLU A 442 23.84 -18.08 -29.51
CA GLU A 442 23.23 -18.67 -30.74
C GLU A 442 21.72 -18.39 -30.86
N ALA A 443 21.04 -18.05 -29.77
CA ALA A 443 19.64 -17.63 -29.74
C ALA A 443 19.40 -16.34 -30.56
N PHE A 444 20.44 -15.52 -30.71
CA PHE A 444 20.43 -14.32 -31.57
C PHE A 444 20.93 -14.59 -33.01
N SER A 445 21.21 -15.86 -33.33
CA SER A 445 21.75 -16.32 -34.62
C SER A 445 20.79 -17.25 -35.38
N SER A 446 19.62 -17.57 -34.81
CA SER A 446 18.75 -18.64 -35.30
C SER A 446 17.44 -18.10 -35.92
N GLY A 447 17.49 -17.78 -37.22
CA GLY A 447 16.29 -17.52 -38.02
C GLY A 447 16.65 -17.01 -39.40
N ASP A 448 16.56 -17.86 -40.42
CA ASP A 448 16.77 -17.51 -41.83
C ASP A 448 15.75 -16.42 -42.23
N GLY A 449 16.16 -15.14 -42.14
CA GLY A 449 15.32 -13.96 -42.36
C GLY A 449 15.15 -12.97 -41.19
N GLN A 450 15.66 -13.25 -39.98
CA GLN A 450 15.64 -12.32 -38.85
C GLN A 450 16.97 -11.54 -38.73
N ARG A 451 16.88 -10.24 -38.43
CA ARG A 451 18.07 -9.38 -38.28
C ARG A 451 18.88 -9.80 -37.05
N HIS A 452 20.20 -9.92 -37.22
CA HIS A 452 21.09 -10.26 -36.12
C HIS A 452 21.03 -9.23 -35.00
N VAL A 453 20.98 -9.72 -33.76
CA VAL A 453 20.90 -8.92 -32.54
C VAL A 453 22.17 -9.12 -31.72
N ASN A 454 22.72 -8.03 -31.18
CA ASN A 454 23.85 -8.11 -30.26
C ASN A 454 23.37 -8.64 -28.89
N PRO A 455 23.95 -9.73 -28.38
CA PRO A 455 23.52 -10.36 -27.12
C PRO A 455 23.71 -9.47 -25.89
N ILE A 456 24.65 -8.51 -25.93
CA ILE A 456 24.99 -7.62 -24.82
C ILE A 456 24.04 -6.41 -24.79
N THR A 457 23.89 -5.72 -25.93
CA THR A 457 23.09 -4.49 -26.02
C THR A 457 21.62 -4.76 -26.32
N GLY A 458 21.29 -5.93 -26.86
CA GLY A 458 19.96 -6.28 -27.39
C GLY A 458 19.57 -5.50 -28.65
N GLN A 459 20.47 -4.67 -29.18
CA GLN A 459 20.31 -3.85 -30.37
C GLN A 459 20.54 -4.69 -31.64
N PHE A 460 19.92 -4.32 -32.76
CA PHE A 460 20.28 -4.91 -34.04
C PHE A 460 21.71 -4.48 -34.45
N ILE A 461 22.49 -5.45 -34.93
CA ILE A 461 23.89 -5.24 -35.31
C ILE A 461 24.01 -4.19 -36.43
N ASP A 462 23.05 -4.12 -37.36
CA ASP A 462 23.02 -3.14 -38.45
C ASP A 462 22.76 -1.69 -37.99
N LYS A 463 22.41 -1.49 -36.71
CA LYS A 463 22.14 -0.18 -36.11
C LYS A 463 23.16 0.24 -35.07
N GLU A 464 24.12 -0.62 -34.76
CA GLU A 464 25.22 -0.25 -33.88
C GLU A 464 26.03 0.87 -34.54
N LYS A 465 26.39 1.88 -33.74
CA LYS A 465 27.30 2.92 -34.22
C LYS A 465 28.69 2.31 -34.19
N ASP A 466 29.36 2.31 -35.34
CA ASP A 466 30.79 2.06 -35.38
C ASP A 466 31.45 3.08 -34.46
N VAL A 467 32.04 2.58 -33.38
CA VAL A 467 32.86 3.42 -32.52
C VAL A 467 34.11 3.69 -33.33
N ASP A 468 34.30 4.95 -33.72
CA ASP A 468 35.56 5.44 -34.30
C ASP A 468 36.59 5.46 -33.17
N VAL A 469 37.02 4.27 -32.76
CA VAL A 469 38.13 4.08 -31.84
C VAL A 469 39.36 4.33 -32.69
N PRO A 470 40.23 5.30 -32.33
CA PRO A 470 41.51 5.43 -32.99
C PRO A 470 42.18 4.05 -32.97
N GLU A 471 42.70 3.57 -34.10
CA GLU A 471 43.44 2.32 -34.15
C GLU A 471 44.61 2.41 -33.16
N MET A 472 44.44 1.78 -31.99
CA MET A 472 45.50 1.73 -30.99
C MET A 472 46.68 0.98 -31.57
N THR A 473 47.87 1.55 -31.40
CA THR A 473 49.13 0.88 -31.75
C THR A 473 49.29 -0.41 -30.94
N GLU A 474 50.11 -1.35 -31.40
CA GLU A 474 50.33 -2.64 -30.72
C GLU A 474 50.85 -2.44 -29.28
N GLU A 475 51.73 -1.46 -29.07
CA GLU A 475 52.20 -1.05 -27.73
C GLU A 475 51.09 -0.48 -26.83
N GLU A 476 50.11 0.22 -27.40
CA GLU A 476 48.97 0.75 -26.63
C GLU A 476 47.98 -0.37 -26.26
N LYS A 477 47.80 -1.36 -27.14
CA LYS A 477 47.02 -2.56 -26.84
C LYS A 477 47.66 -3.37 -25.71
N GLU A 478 48.98 -3.54 -25.74
CA GLU A 478 49.72 -4.23 -24.67
C GLU A 478 49.60 -3.48 -23.34
N ARG A 479 49.79 -2.15 -23.34
CA ARG A 479 49.63 -1.34 -22.13
C ARG A 479 48.20 -1.35 -21.56
N GLU A 480 47.19 -1.32 -22.42
CA GLU A 480 45.79 -1.38 -21.95
C GLU A 480 45.43 -2.81 -21.48
N ALA A 481 46.01 -3.86 -22.09
CA ALA A 481 45.87 -5.24 -21.62
C ALA A 481 46.52 -5.45 -20.24
N GLU A 482 47.72 -4.90 -20.00
CA GLU A 482 48.36 -4.89 -18.69
C GLU A 482 47.51 -4.16 -17.65
N ARG A 483 46.95 -3.00 -18.03
CA ARG A 483 46.05 -2.24 -17.17
C ARG A 483 44.79 -3.03 -16.81
N LEU A 484 44.18 -3.71 -17.77
CA LEU A 484 43.03 -4.59 -17.55
C LEU A 484 43.40 -5.77 -16.66
N PHE A 485 44.56 -6.39 -16.87
CA PHE A 485 45.06 -7.48 -16.02
C PHE A 485 45.18 -7.04 -14.56
N VAL A 486 45.78 -5.87 -14.30
CA VAL A 486 45.88 -5.29 -12.95
C VAL A 486 44.51 -5.00 -12.35
N LEU A 487 43.54 -4.53 -13.15
CA LEU A 487 42.17 -4.34 -12.68
C LEU A 487 41.50 -5.67 -12.32
N PHE A 488 41.70 -6.73 -13.10
CA PHE A 488 41.21 -8.07 -12.79
C PHE A 488 41.86 -8.64 -11.53
N GLU A 489 43.18 -8.53 -11.38
CA GLU A 489 43.87 -8.96 -10.15
C GLU A 489 43.38 -8.20 -8.93
N ARG A 490 43.18 -6.88 -9.04
CA ARG A 490 42.64 -6.06 -7.96
C ARG A 490 41.20 -6.45 -7.61
N GLN A 491 40.36 -6.76 -8.61
CA GLN A 491 39.00 -7.26 -8.41
C GLN A 491 39.02 -8.62 -7.69
N VAL A 492 39.86 -9.55 -8.13
CA VAL A 492 40.05 -10.87 -7.51
C VAL A 492 40.56 -10.72 -6.08
N TYR A 493 41.57 -9.88 -5.85
CA TYR A 493 42.11 -9.60 -4.52
C TYR A 493 41.02 -9.01 -3.60
N SER A 494 40.26 -8.02 -4.08
CA SER A 494 39.14 -7.44 -3.33
C SER A 494 38.05 -8.48 -3.03
N TYR A 495 37.74 -9.36 -3.98
CA TYR A 495 36.78 -10.44 -3.79
C TYR A 495 37.26 -11.46 -2.75
N MET A 496 38.50 -11.93 -2.85
CA MET A 496 39.12 -12.84 -1.88
C MET A 496 39.17 -12.20 -0.49
N HIS A 497 39.57 -10.94 -0.37
CA HIS A 497 39.61 -10.23 0.92
C HIS A 497 38.20 -10.12 1.54
N THR A 498 37.17 -9.91 0.72
CA THR A 498 35.76 -9.87 1.17
C THR A 498 35.32 -11.24 1.68
N VAL A 499 35.61 -12.32 0.94
CA VAL A 499 35.27 -13.71 1.31
C VAL A 499 36.00 -14.13 2.59
N HIS A 500 37.28 -13.81 2.71
CA HIS A 500 38.06 -14.08 3.93
C HIS A 500 37.52 -13.29 5.13
N HIS A 501 37.09 -12.04 4.95
CA HIS A 501 36.50 -11.25 6.01
C HIS A 501 35.11 -11.78 6.46
N THR A 502 34.24 -12.17 5.53
CA THR A 502 32.95 -12.79 5.86
C THR A 502 33.10 -14.14 6.54
N ASN A 503 34.07 -14.96 6.11
CA ASN A 503 34.36 -16.24 6.74
C ASN A 503 34.97 -16.06 8.13
N ALA A 504 35.86 -15.08 8.32
CA ALA A 504 36.41 -14.73 9.63
C ALA A 504 35.32 -14.26 10.61
N GLN A 505 34.40 -13.39 10.16
CA GLN A 505 33.26 -12.94 10.96
C GLN A 505 32.27 -14.09 11.30
N GLN A 506 32.07 -15.05 10.40
CA GLN A 506 31.27 -16.25 10.67
C GLN A 506 31.96 -17.19 11.67
N ILE A 507 33.27 -17.37 11.57
CA ILE A 507 34.07 -18.16 12.52
C ILE A 507 34.04 -17.50 13.91
N GLU A 508 34.15 -16.18 13.99
CA GLU A 508 34.09 -15.41 15.24
C GLU A 508 32.68 -15.44 15.87
N LYS A 509 31.61 -15.33 15.06
CA LYS A 509 30.23 -15.54 15.51
C LYS A 509 29.97 -16.96 16.01
N ASN A 510 30.51 -17.97 15.34
CA ASN A 510 30.36 -19.37 15.76
C ASN A 510 31.16 -19.66 17.04
N ARG A 511 32.32 -19.01 17.22
CA ARG A 511 33.13 -19.08 18.45
C ARG A 511 32.44 -18.43 19.64
N HIS A 512 31.70 -17.33 19.43
CA HIS A 512 30.89 -16.70 20.48
C HIS A 512 29.60 -17.45 20.81
N ARG A 513 29.00 -18.18 19.85
CA ARG A 513 27.85 -19.08 20.13
C ARG A 513 28.26 -20.36 20.88
N GLY A 514 29.48 -20.85 20.70
CA GLY A 514 29.99 -22.06 21.37
C GLY A 514 30.41 -21.89 22.84
N HIS A 515 30.21 -20.71 23.45
CA HIS A 515 30.57 -20.44 24.85
C HIS A 515 29.36 -20.14 25.75
N SER A 516 28.14 -20.41 25.28
CA SER A 516 26.91 -20.18 26.04
C SER A 516 25.93 -21.36 25.98
N GLU A 517 26.39 -22.58 26.27
CA GLU A 517 25.49 -23.67 26.71
C GLU A 517 26.10 -24.41 27.90
N PRO A 518 25.33 -24.66 28.98
CA PRO A 518 25.83 -25.31 30.19
C PRO A 518 25.85 -26.82 30.04
N SER A 519 26.88 -27.41 30.64
CA SER A 519 27.09 -28.85 30.78
C SER A 519 25.88 -29.55 31.42
N GLY A 520 25.37 -30.62 30.79
CA GLY A 520 24.57 -31.62 31.49
C GLY A 520 23.73 -32.48 30.56
N ALA A 521 24.20 -33.71 30.30
CA ALA A 521 23.43 -34.96 30.32
C ALA A 521 24.02 -35.98 29.33
N SER A 522 24.69 -36.98 29.90
CA SER A 522 25.00 -38.27 29.30
C SER A 522 23.71 -39.01 28.95
N GLY A 523 23.67 -39.70 27.80
CA GLY A 523 22.50 -40.50 27.41
C GLY A 523 22.67 -41.25 26.09
N GLU A 524 23.39 -42.36 26.17
CA GLU A 524 23.38 -43.57 25.34
C GLU A 524 22.71 -43.58 23.95
N ILE A 525 23.56 -43.89 22.97
CA ILE A 525 23.23 -44.35 21.61
C ILE A 525 22.68 -45.79 21.69
N ARG A 526 21.49 -46.04 21.15
CA ARG A 526 21.06 -47.37 20.70
C ARG A 526 20.83 -47.36 19.19
N ALA A 527 21.56 -48.25 18.53
CA ALA A 527 21.39 -48.61 17.13
C ALA A 527 20.09 -49.40 16.93
N PHE A 528 19.28 -48.99 15.95
CA PHE A 528 18.84 -49.76 14.78
C PHE A 528 18.15 -48.82 13.79
#